data_AF-A0A292SU89-F1
#
_entry.id   AF-A0A292SU89-F1
#
_cell.length_a   1.000
_cell.length_b   1.000
_cell.length_c   1.000
_cell.angle_alpha   90.00
_cell.angle_beta   90.00
_cell.angle_gamma   90.00
#
_symmetry.space_group_name_H-M   'P 1'
#
loop_
_entity.id
_entity.type
_entity.pdbx_description
1 polymer ?
#
loop_
_entity_poly.entity_id
_entity_poly.type
_entity_poly.pdbx_seq_one_letter_code
_entity_poly.pdbx_strand_id
1 'polypeptide(L)'
;MEKLKPRTYTNTTTKTHINASETMTLSSQTEKILESMDAEVKNIVKGCLTDPAKLLTFVEEHGTPVYKIAHADKLLAKINEEEGFITPLKGFKAFYLNFVTGFFAQKKLHLSFKSNEMFVMRDGEINIYYMLHQFHKWYGFKKNLPGYDEMAQDLFKDNLDNMSDSDVKEMSIEEILALKEAIARDAQAAEFVIQLAKESTGAKKALDKMKNDGGASI
;
A
#
# COMPACT_ATOMS: atom_id res chain seq x y z
N MET A 1 -39.43 -3.53 -15.76
CA MET A 1 -38.09 -3.06 -15.35
C MET A 1 -38.20 -2.52 -13.93
N GLU A 2 -37.66 -3.24 -12.96
CA GLU A 2 -37.62 -2.81 -11.57
C GLU A 2 -36.70 -1.59 -11.48
N LYS A 3 -37.22 -0.44 -11.01
CA LYS A 3 -36.42 0.77 -10.84
C LYS A 3 -35.41 0.49 -9.72
N LEU A 4 -34.11 0.51 -10.02
CA LEU A 4 -33.05 0.43 -9.02
C LEU A 4 -33.30 1.51 -7.96
N LYS A 5 -33.58 1.08 -6.72
CA LYS A 5 -33.74 1.99 -5.58
C LYS A 5 -32.42 2.72 -5.34
N PRO A 6 -32.44 4.02 -5.01
CA PRO A 6 -31.25 4.77 -4.68
C PRO A 6 -30.49 4.07 -3.55
N ARG A 7 -29.20 3.80 -3.75
CA ARG A 7 -28.32 3.20 -2.73
C ARG A 7 -27.12 4.10 -2.49
N THR A 8 -26.74 4.21 -1.23
CA THR A 8 -25.58 4.98 -0.79
C THR A 8 -24.58 4.01 -0.18
N TYR A 9 -23.35 4.05 -0.69
CA TYR A 9 -22.21 3.29 -0.20
C TYR A 9 -21.22 4.28 0.41
N THR A 10 -20.75 4.00 1.62
CA THR A 10 -19.83 4.89 2.35
C THR A 10 -18.60 4.10 2.76
N ASN A 11 -17.46 4.50 2.24
CA ASN A 11 -16.15 4.08 2.71
C ASN A 11 -15.53 5.20 3.53
N THR A 12 -14.33 4.97 4.08
CA THR A 12 -13.69 5.82 5.10
C THR A 12 -13.75 7.32 4.81
N THR A 13 -13.39 7.74 3.59
CA THR A 13 -13.44 9.15 3.17
C THR A 13 -14.17 9.37 1.84
N THR A 14 -14.78 8.32 1.28
CA THR A 14 -15.49 8.35 0.00
C THR A 14 -16.95 7.97 0.20
N LYS A 15 -17.87 8.74 -0.39
CA LYS A 15 -19.30 8.37 -0.45
C LYS A 15 -19.76 8.25 -1.90
N THR A 16 -20.40 7.15 -2.24
CA THR A 16 -20.91 6.88 -3.59
C THR A 16 -22.41 6.69 -3.55
N HIS A 17 -23.13 7.53 -4.29
CA HIS A 17 -24.58 7.46 -4.48
C HIS A 17 -24.87 6.89 -5.87
N ILE A 18 -25.64 5.80 -5.93
CA ILE A 18 -26.00 5.14 -7.18
C ILE A 18 -27.51 5.10 -7.32
N ASN A 19 -28.01 5.69 -8.40
CA ASN A 19 -29.40 5.69 -8.82
C ASN A 19 -29.53 5.05 -10.21
N ALA A 20 -30.76 4.80 -10.67
CA ALA A 20 -31.03 4.10 -11.93
C ALA A 20 -30.43 4.77 -13.20
N SER A 21 -30.04 6.05 -13.15
CA SER A 21 -29.48 6.80 -14.28
C SER A 21 -28.09 7.40 -14.02
N GLU A 22 -27.65 7.49 -12.76
CA GLU A 22 -26.50 8.31 -12.37
C GLU A 22 -25.72 7.68 -11.22
N THR A 23 -24.40 7.83 -11.26
CA THR A 23 -23.48 7.53 -10.16
C THR A 23 -22.78 8.83 -9.76
N MET A 24 -22.89 9.21 -8.49
CA MET A 24 -22.24 10.39 -7.92
C MET A 24 -21.28 9.96 -6.83
N THR A 25 -19.99 10.29 -6.97
CA THR A 25 -18.96 10.02 -5.96
C THR A 25 -18.52 11.34 -5.32
N LEU A 26 -18.57 11.39 -3.99
CA LEU A 26 -18.06 12.48 -3.16
C LEU A 26 -16.72 12.03 -2.54
N SER A 27 -15.61 12.49 -3.13
CA SER A 27 -14.23 12.11 -2.80
C SER A 27 -13.32 13.29 -2.44
N SER A 28 -13.89 14.48 -2.19
CA SER A 28 -13.11 15.71 -1.98
C SER A 28 -12.10 15.66 -0.83
N GLN A 29 -12.38 14.88 0.23
CA GLN A 29 -11.41 14.64 1.31
C GLN A 29 -10.31 13.68 0.86
N THR A 30 -10.65 12.61 0.14
CA THR A 30 -9.69 11.68 -0.46
C THR A 30 -8.74 12.41 -1.40
N GLU A 31 -9.26 13.26 -2.30
CA GLU A 31 -8.47 14.05 -3.24
C GLU A 31 -7.50 15.00 -2.54
N LYS A 32 -7.94 15.74 -1.51
CA LYS A 32 -7.05 16.61 -0.73
C LYS A 32 -5.91 15.85 -0.04
N ILE A 33 -6.21 14.67 0.51
CA ILE A 33 -5.19 13.83 1.13
C ILE A 33 -4.19 13.35 0.07
N LEU A 34 -4.67 12.97 -1.11
CA LEU A 34 -3.83 12.52 -2.21
C LEU A 34 -2.88 13.61 -2.72
N GLU A 35 -3.38 14.83 -2.91
CA GLU A 35 -2.57 15.96 -3.36
C GLU A 35 -1.42 16.29 -2.40
N SER A 36 -1.63 16.18 -1.09
CA SER A 36 -0.59 16.49 -0.10
C SER A 36 0.34 15.30 0.18
N MET A 37 -0.17 14.07 0.06
CA MET A 37 0.55 12.85 0.40
C MET A 37 1.82 12.66 -0.43
N ASP A 38 1.75 12.77 -1.75
CA ASP A 38 2.90 12.48 -2.60
C ASP A 38 4.06 13.45 -2.33
N ALA A 39 3.75 14.72 -2.05
CA ALA A 39 4.74 15.72 -1.66
C ALA A 39 5.35 15.42 -0.28
N GLU A 40 4.52 15.05 0.70
CA GLU A 40 4.95 14.66 2.04
C GLU A 40 5.85 13.43 2.01
N VAL A 41 5.42 12.35 1.34
CA VAL A 41 6.20 11.11 1.17
C VAL A 41 7.50 11.42 0.44
N LYS A 42 7.46 12.20 -0.64
CA LYS A 42 8.67 12.62 -1.38
C LYS A 42 9.69 13.33 -0.48
N ASN A 43 9.24 14.19 0.42
CA ASN A 43 10.12 14.90 1.35
C ASN A 43 10.77 13.95 2.37
N ILE A 44 10.02 12.96 2.88
CA ILE A 44 10.54 11.94 3.79
C ILE A 44 11.57 11.05 3.08
N VAL A 45 11.24 10.58 1.87
CA VAL A 45 12.07 9.59 1.18
C VAL A 45 13.33 10.18 0.57
N LYS A 46 13.34 11.47 0.18
CA LYS A 46 14.53 12.15 -0.37
C LYS A 46 15.77 12.03 0.52
N GLY A 47 15.59 12.01 1.85
CA GLY A 47 16.68 11.81 2.81
C GLY A 47 17.09 10.35 3.03
N CYS A 48 16.31 9.41 2.52
CA CYS A 48 16.42 7.96 2.79
C CYS A 48 16.70 7.12 1.53
N LEU A 49 16.80 7.72 0.33
CA LEU A 49 17.01 6.97 -0.93
C LEU A 49 18.31 6.16 -0.97
N THR A 50 19.32 6.56 -0.20
CA THR A 50 20.60 5.87 -0.10
C THR A 50 20.62 4.78 0.97
N ASP A 51 19.62 4.76 1.86
CA ASP A 51 19.53 3.83 2.98
C ASP A 51 18.07 3.41 3.25
N PRO A 52 17.60 2.34 2.59
CA PRO A 52 16.24 1.84 2.75
C PRO A 52 15.89 1.47 4.20
N ALA A 53 16.89 1.16 5.04
CA ALA A 53 16.65 0.79 6.42
C ALA A 53 16.10 1.98 7.25
N LYS A 54 16.46 3.22 6.88
CA LYS A 54 15.91 4.42 7.55
C LYS A 54 14.41 4.57 7.36
N LEU A 55 13.86 4.12 6.23
CA LEU A 55 12.41 4.11 6.03
C LEU A 55 11.72 3.16 7.00
N LEU A 56 12.32 2.00 7.27
CA LEU A 56 11.81 1.06 8.26
C LEU A 56 11.90 1.62 9.69
N THR A 57 13.01 2.29 10.02
CA THR A 57 13.14 2.98 11.32
C THR A 57 12.06 4.06 11.49
N PHE A 58 11.79 4.86 10.44
CA PHE A 58 10.72 5.86 10.47
C PHE A 58 9.35 5.22 10.73
N VAL A 59 9.07 4.07 10.11
CA VAL A 59 7.83 3.31 10.32
C VAL A 59 7.71 2.83 11.78
N GLU A 60 8.81 2.33 12.36
CA GLU A 60 8.85 1.90 13.76
C GLU A 60 8.65 3.07 14.73
N GLU A 61 9.28 4.22 14.48
CA GLU A 61 9.12 5.45 15.27
C GLU A 61 7.66 5.96 15.24
N HIS A 62 6.93 5.71 14.15
CA HIS A 62 5.52 6.07 14.00
C HIS A 62 4.57 4.94 14.49
N GLY A 63 5.09 4.00 15.29
CA GLY A 63 4.30 3.02 16.03
C GLY A 63 3.90 1.78 15.25
N THR A 64 4.42 1.57 14.03
CA THR A 64 4.16 0.35 13.25
C THR A 64 5.34 -0.61 13.40
N PRO A 65 5.16 -1.81 13.97
CA PRO A 65 6.26 -2.75 14.19
C PRO A 65 6.80 -3.31 12.86
N VAL A 66 8.12 -3.41 12.76
CA VAL A 66 8.81 -4.09 11.66
C VAL A 66 9.32 -5.44 12.16
N TYR A 67 9.12 -6.48 11.35
CA TYR A 67 9.56 -7.85 11.60
C TYR A 67 10.41 -8.33 10.43
N LYS A 68 11.67 -8.68 10.72
CA LYS A 68 12.56 -9.37 9.78
C LYS A 68 12.55 -10.85 10.08
N ILE A 69 12.09 -11.66 9.14
CA ILE A 69 11.90 -13.11 9.32
C ILE A 69 12.54 -13.84 8.14
N ALA A 70 13.32 -14.89 8.41
CA ALA A 70 13.84 -15.73 7.32
C ALA A 70 12.68 -16.41 6.57
N HIS A 71 12.72 -16.38 5.23
CA HIS A 71 11.67 -16.92 4.35
C HIS A 71 10.27 -16.31 4.59
N ALA A 72 10.22 -14.99 4.82
CA ALA A 72 8.97 -14.25 5.00
C ALA A 72 8.01 -14.47 3.82
N ASP A 73 8.48 -14.37 2.57
CA ASP A 73 7.77 -14.74 1.35
C ASP A 73 6.94 -16.03 1.46
N LYS A 74 7.57 -17.13 1.86
CA LYS A 74 6.90 -18.44 1.95
C LYS A 74 5.88 -18.51 3.07
N LEU A 75 6.13 -17.79 4.16
CA LEU A 75 5.25 -17.78 5.32
C LEU A 75 3.99 -16.97 5.03
N LEU A 76 4.15 -15.80 4.40
CA LEU A 76 3.08 -14.88 4.05
C LEU A 76 2.21 -15.43 2.90
N ALA A 77 2.81 -16.11 1.92
CA ALA A 77 2.07 -16.76 0.83
C ALA A 77 0.99 -17.75 1.33
N LYS A 78 1.16 -18.36 2.51
CA LYS A 78 0.15 -19.29 3.08
C LYS A 78 -1.16 -18.62 3.49
N ILE A 79 -1.14 -17.31 3.71
CA ILE A 79 -2.32 -16.51 4.07
C ILE A 79 -2.72 -15.54 2.95
N ASN A 80 -2.19 -15.76 1.74
CA ASN A 80 -2.33 -14.87 0.59
C ASN A 80 -1.83 -13.44 0.89
N GLU A 81 -0.72 -13.33 1.63
CA GLU A 81 -0.03 -12.07 1.90
C GLU A 81 1.34 -12.03 1.22
N GLU A 82 1.84 -10.82 0.98
CA GLU A 82 3.18 -10.57 0.45
C GLU A 82 4.06 -9.87 1.47
N GLU A 83 5.38 -9.87 1.22
CA GLU A 83 6.32 -9.08 2.03
C GLU A 83 5.97 -7.58 1.99
N GLY A 84 6.48 -6.83 2.99
CA GLY A 84 6.24 -5.40 3.09
C GLY A 84 5.13 -5.03 4.06
N PHE A 85 4.29 -4.07 3.68
CA PHE A 85 3.27 -3.50 4.55
C PHE A 85 2.02 -4.38 4.58
N ILE A 86 1.67 -4.88 5.76
CA ILE A 86 0.47 -5.67 6.00
C ILE A 86 -0.51 -4.84 6.83
N THR A 87 -1.73 -4.67 6.30
CA THR A 87 -2.83 -4.00 6.98
C THR A 87 -3.37 -4.85 8.14
N PRO A 88 -4.16 -4.28 9.06
CA PRO A 88 -4.78 -5.05 10.13
C PRO A 88 -5.63 -6.21 9.58
N LEU A 89 -5.39 -7.43 10.06
CA LEU A 89 -6.13 -8.63 9.65
C LEU A 89 -7.01 -9.13 10.80
N LYS A 90 -8.04 -9.91 10.47
CA LYS A 90 -8.83 -10.67 11.44
C LYS A 90 -8.88 -12.16 11.10
N GLY A 91 -9.44 -12.93 12.02
CA GLY A 91 -9.67 -14.36 11.84
C GLY A 91 -8.38 -15.19 11.80
N PHE A 92 -8.39 -16.24 10.99
CA PHE A 92 -7.30 -17.21 10.95
C PHE A 92 -6.00 -16.63 10.36
N LYS A 93 -6.10 -15.74 9.36
CA LYS A 93 -4.94 -15.03 8.80
C LYS A 93 -4.19 -14.26 9.90
N ALA A 94 -4.92 -13.52 10.73
CA ALA A 94 -4.36 -12.79 11.87
C ALA A 94 -3.73 -13.69 12.93
N PHE A 95 -4.40 -14.81 13.26
CA PHE A 95 -3.88 -15.79 14.21
C PHE A 95 -2.55 -16.36 13.74
N TYR A 96 -2.50 -16.81 12.48
CA TYR A 96 -1.29 -17.35 11.87
C TYR A 96 -0.17 -16.30 11.81
N LEU A 97 -0.48 -15.07 11.39
CA LEU A 97 0.51 -13.98 11.30
C LEU A 97 1.09 -13.64 12.67
N ASN A 98 0.25 -13.50 13.70
CA ASN A 98 0.70 -13.22 15.06
C ASN A 98 1.54 -14.38 15.65
N PHE A 99 1.20 -15.62 15.33
CA PHE A 99 2.00 -16.79 15.72
C PHE A 99 3.37 -16.78 15.04
N VAL A 100 3.42 -16.59 13.72
CA VAL A 100 4.66 -16.57 12.95
C VAL A 100 5.57 -15.42 13.40
N THR A 101 5.04 -14.21 13.52
CA THR A 101 5.82 -13.05 13.98
C THR A 101 6.30 -13.22 15.42
N GLY A 102 5.46 -13.73 16.32
CA GLY A 102 5.88 -14.01 17.70
C GLY A 102 6.94 -15.10 17.80
N PHE A 103 6.79 -16.20 17.07
CA PHE A 103 7.69 -17.35 17.12
C PHE A 103 9.04 -17.08 16.43
N PHE A 104 9.02 -16.53 15.21
CA PHE A 104 10.24 -16.35 14.41
C PHE A 104 10.95 -15.02 14.65
N ALA A 105 10.24 -13.95 15.03
CA ALA A 105 10.88 -12.66 15.33
C ALA A 105 11.24 -12.49 16.82
N GLN A 106 11.16 -13.56 17.62
CA GLN A 106 11.51 -13.60 19.05
C GLN A 106 10.82 -12.52 19.90
N LYS A 107 9.66 -12.01 19.46
CA LYS A 107 8.82 -11.12 20.28
C LYS A 107 7.86 -11.93 21.13
N LYS A 108 7.19 -11.27 22.08
CA LYS A 108 6.18 -11.90 22.94
C LYS A 108 5.10 -12.56 22.07
N LEU A 109 4.94 -13.87 22.21
CA LEU A 109 3.93 -14.63 21.48
C LEU A 109 2.54 -14.07 21.81
N HIS A 110 1.83 -13.63 20.79
CA HIS A 110 0.49 -13.07 20.92
C HIS A 110 -0.48 -13.92 20.12
N LEU A 111 -1.30 -14.73 20.78
CA LEU A 111 -2.28 -15.58 20.11
C LEU A 111 -3.62 -14.84 20.07
N SER A 112 -3.86 -14.15 18.96
CA SER A 112 -5.06 -13.33 18.75
C SER A 112 -5.59 -13.49 17.32
N PHE A 113 -6.91 -13.53 17.19
CA PHE A 113 -7.62 -13.49 15.90
C PHE A 113 -7.75 -12.07 15.33
N LYS A 114 -6.92 -11.14 15.80
CA LYS A 114 -6.77 -9.77 15.32
C LYS A 114 -5.29 -9.42 15.32
N SER A 115 -4.81 -8.85 14.23
CA SER A 115 -3.47 -8.28 14.12
C SER A 115 -3.59 -6.78 13.85
N ASN A 116 -2.62 -6.02 14.36
CA ASN A 116 -2.46 -4.62 13.99
C ASN A 116 -1.65 -4.53 12.70
N GLU A 117 -1.58 -3.34 12.12
CA GLU A 117 -0.73 -3.07 10.98
C GLU A 117 0.74 -3.32 11.32
N MET A 118 1.50 -3.87 10.37
CA MET A 118 2.90 -4.21 10.57
C MET A 118 3.66 -4.28 9.26
N PHE A 119 4.98 -4.24 9.33
CA PHE A 119 5.85 -4.62 8.22
C PHE A 119 6.44 -6.00 8.48
N VAL A 120 6.33 -6.90 7.51
CA VAL A 120 6.99 -8.21 7.56
C VAL A 120 7.82 -8.39 6.31
N MET A 121 9.13 -8.55 6.49
CA MET A 121 10.08 -8.64 5.39
C MET A 121 11.09 -9.73 5.64
N ARG A 122 11.71 -10.26 4.58
CA ARG A 122 12.84 -11.17 4.74
C ARG A 122 14.07 -10.48 5.30
N ASP A 123 14.91 -11.25 5.97
CA ASP A 123 16.25 -10.81 6.35
C ASP A 123 17.18 -10.89 5.13
N GLY A 124 17.29 -9.78 4.40
CA GLY A 124 18.07 -9.68 3.17
C GLY A 124 18.15 -8.26 2.62
N GLU A 125 18.74 -8.11 1.43
CA GLU A 125 18.83 -6.80 0.77
C GLU A 125 17.45 -6.24 0.45
N ILE A 126 17.22 -5.00 0.88
CA ILE A 126 15.98 -4.28 0.67
C ILE A 126 16.07 -3.55 -0.67
N ASN A 127 15.24 -3.95 -1.62
CA ASN A 127 15.07 -3.18 -2.85
C ASN A 127 14.41 -1.83 -2.52
N ILE A 128 15.10 -0.73 -2.79
CA ILE A 128 14.62 0.62 -2.46
C ILE A 128 13.29 0.96 -3.15
N TYR A 129 13.08 0.58 -4.41
CA TYR A 129 11.85 0.89 -5.14
C TYR A 129 10.66 0.11 -4.58
N TYR A 130 10.88 -1.15 -4.23
CA TYR A 130 9.89 -1.94 -3.51
C TYR A 130 9.59 -1.34 -2.13
N MET A 131 10.61 -0.93 -1.38
CA MET A 131 10.41 -0.30 -0.08
C MET A 131 9.63 1.02 -0.18
N LEU A 132 9.91 1.84 -1.21
CA LEU A 132 9.19 3.08 -1.48
C LEU A 132 7.71 2.81 -1.79
N HIS A 133 7.42 1.76 -2.57
CA HIS A 133 6.06 1.31 -2.85
C HIS A 133 5.33 0.95 -1.55
N GLN A 134 5.93 0.10 -0.72
CA GLN A 134 5.35 -0.33 0.55
C GLN A 134 5.18 0.82 1.55
N PHE A 135 6.15 1.74 1.59
CA PHE A 135 6.10 2.93 2.42
C PHE A 135 4.98 3.88 2.01
N HIS A 136 4.78 4.09 0.71
CA HIS A 136 3.68 4.90 0.19
C HIS A 136 2.32 4.31 0.59
N LYS A 137 2.14 2.99 0.43
CA LYS A 137 0.95 2.27 0.89
C LYS A 137 0.70 2.45 2.39
N TRP A 138 1.73 2.25 3.22
CA TRP A 138 1.64 2.46 4.67
C TRP A 138 1.24 3.90 5.02
N TYR A 139 1.81 4.89 4.35
CA TYR A 139 1.51 6.29 4.61
C TYR A 139 0.05 6.62 4.22
N GLY A 140 -0.42 6.07 3.10
CA GLY A 140 -1.82 6.16 2.69
C GLY A 140 -2.78 5.56 3.72
N PHE A 141 -2.45 4.38 4.26
CA PHE A 141 -3.18 3.79 5.37
C PHE A 141 -3.20 4.69 6.61
N LYS A 142 -2.06 5.26 7.00
CA LYS A 142 -1.98 6.18 8.15
C LYS A 142 -2.76 7.48 7.96
N LYS A 143 -2.95 7.93 6.71
CA LYS A 143 -3.83 9.05 6.35
C LYS A 143 -5.30 8.66 6.23
N ASN A 144 -5.64 7.41 6.58
CA ASN A 144 -7.01 6.89 6.58
C ASN A 144 -7.67 6.93 5.19
N LEU A 145 -6.86 6.75 4.13
CA LEU A 145 -7.37 6.59 2.78
C LEU A 145 -8.18 5.29 2.66
N PRO A 146 -9.18 5.26 1.78
CA PRO A 146 -9.96 4.06 1.55
C PRO A 146 -9.19 3.09 0.65
N GLY A 147 -9.63 1.83 0.62
CA GLY A 147 -8.94 0.76 -0.10
C GLY A 147 -7.88 0.02 0.73
N TYR A 148 -7.68 0.38 2.01
CA TYR A 148 -6.79 -0.32 2.94
C TYR A 148 -7.53 -1.12 4.02
N ASP A 149 -8.87 -1.11 4.00
CA ASP A 149 -9.67 -1.98 4.86
C ASP A 149 -9.53 -3.46 4.44
N GLU A 150 -9.90 -4.34 5.36
CA GLU A 150 -9.71 -5.79 5.21
C GLU A 150 -10.42 -6.34 3.97
N MET A 151 -11.66 -5.91 3.70
CA MET A 151 -12.42 -6.38 2.53
C MET A 151 -11.74 -5.94 1.23
N ALA A 152 -11.37 -4.67 1.12
CA ALA A 152 -10.70 -4.14 -0.06
C ALA A 152 -9.36 -4.85 -0.33
N GLN A 153 -8.59 -5.11 0.72
CA GLN A 153 -7.28 -5.76 0.61
C GLN A 153 -7.38 -7.25 0.29
N ASP A 154 -8.35 -7.98 0.88
CA ASP A 154 -8.59 -9.39 0.55
C ASP A 154 -9.04 -9.52 -0.91
N LEU A 155 -10.02 -8.72 -1.35
CA LEU A 155 -10.46 -8.70 -2.74
C LEU A 155 -9.32 -8.38 -3.69
N PHE A 156 -8.48 -7.39 -3.36
CA PHE A 156 -7.35 -7.03 -4.19
C PHE A 156 -6.36 -8.18 -4.38
N LYS A 157 -5.99 -8.87 -3.30
CA LYS A 157 -5.02 -9.98 -3.33
C LYS A 157 -5.59 -11.23 -3.99
N ASP A 158 -6.86 -11.55 -3.74
CA ASP A 158 -7.51 -12.71 -4.34
C ASP A 158 -7.70 -12.54 -5.86
N ASN A 159 -7.80 -11.30 -6.34
CA ASN A 159 -8.03 -10.98 -7.76
C ASN A 159 -6.79 -10.49 -8.51
N LEU A 160 -5.62 -10.33 -7.86
CA LEU A 160 -4.42 -9.74 -8.46
C LEU A 160 -3.90 -10.54 -9.66
N ASP A 161 -3.92 -11.87 -9.55
CA ASP A 161 -3.33 -12.77 -10.55
C ASP A 161 -4.38 -13.56 -11.36
N ASN A 162 -5.62 -13.67 -10.89
CA ASN A 162 -6.62 -14.61 -11.43
C ASN A 162 -8.06 -14.08 -11.44
N MET A 163 -8.27 -12.80 -11.76
CA MET A 163 -9.64 -12.31 -11.92
C MET A 163 -10.29 -12.92 -13.18
N SER A 164 -11.30 -13.77 -12.99
CA SER A 164 -12.13 -14.27 -14.10
C SER A 164 -13.38 -13.40 -14.30
N ASP A 165 -13.92 -13.41 -15.52
CA ASP A 165 -15.19 -12.73 -15.85
C ASP A 165 -16.38 -13.23 -14.99
N SER A 166 -16.30 -14.45 -14.44
CA SER A 166 -17.29 -14.99 -13.50
C SER A 166 -17.17 -14.35 -12.12
N ASP A 167 -15.96 -14.17 -11.61
CA ASP A 167 -15.74 -13.65 -10.26
C ASP A 167 -16.26 -12.21 -10.13
N VAL A 168 -16.07 -11.39 -11.17
CA VAL A 168 -16.58 -10.01 -11.21
C VAL A 168 -18.11 -9.95 -11.26
N LYS A 169 -18.76 -10.93 -11.89
CA LYS A 169 -20.23 -10.93 -12.04
C LYS A 169 -20.97 -11.27 -10.75
N GLU A 170 -20.30 -11.89 -9.79
CA GLU A 170 -20.87 -12.28 -8.51
C GLU A 170 -20.65 -11.23 -7.40
N MET A 171 -19.73 -10.28 -7.61
CA MET A 171 -19.46 -9.22 -6.64
C MET A 171 -20.66 -8.28 -6.47
N SER A 172 -20.92 -7.92 -5.21
CA SER A 172 -21.78 -6.80 -4.87
C SER A 172 -21.14 -5.46 -5.29
N ILE A 173 -21.95 -4.42 -5.42
CA ILE A 173 -21.47 -3.06 -5.73
C ILE A 173 -20.49 -2.56 -4.67
N GLU A 174 -20.69 -2.93 -3.40
CA GLU A 174 -19.79 -2.55 -2.31
C GLU A 174 -18.40 -3.17 -2.48
N GLU A 175 -18.33 -4.47 -2.80
CA GLU A 175 -17.09 -5.18 -3.08
C GLU A 175 -16.37 -4.60 -4.31
N ILE A 176 -17.11 -4.28 -5.38
CA ILE A 176 -16.55 -3.64 -6.59
C ILE A 176 -15.93 -2.28 -6.24
N LEU A 177 -16.61 -1.47 -5.42
CA LEU A 177 -16.10 -0.16 -5.01
C LEU A 177 -14.86 -0.29 -4.12
N ALA A 178 -14.87 -1.22 -3.16
CA ALA A 178 -13.73 -1.50 -2.29
C ALA A 178 -12.50 -1.96 -3.09
N LEU A 179 -12.70 -2.92 -4.02
CA LEU A 179 -11.65 -3.41 -4.91
C LEU A 179 -11.09 -2.29 -5.80
N LYS A 180 -11.96 -1.45 -6.37
CA LYS A 180 -11.55 -0.29 -7.17
C LYS A 180 -10.66 0.66 -6.36
N GLU A 181 -10.99 0.92 -5.10
CA GLU A 181 -10.18 1.78 -4.24
C GLU A 181 -8.82 1.14 -3.95
N ALA A 182 -8.76 -0.16 -3.61
CA ALA A 182 -7.50 -0.86 -3.40
C ALA A 182 -6.59 -0.82 -4.64
N ILE A 183 -7.13 -1.10 -5.83
CA ILE A 183 -6.40 -0.99 -7.12
C ILE A 183 -5.88 0.43 -7.31
N ALA A 184 -6.72 1.45 -7.06
CA ALA A 184 -6.32 2.84 -7.23
C ALA A 184 -5.21 3.27 -6.26
N ARG A 185 -5.15 2.70 -5.04
CA ARG A 185 -4.05 2.95 -4.10
C ARG A 185 -2.74 2.30 -4.55
N ASP A 186 -2.81 1.06 -5.02
CA ASP A 186 -1.63 0.33 -5.49
C ASP A 186 -1.04 0.97 -6.77
N ALA A 187 -1.90 1.33 -7.73
CA ALA A 187 -1.50 2.07 -8.93
C ALA A 187 -0.81 3.40 -8.59
N GLN A 188 -1.33 4.15 -7.63
CA GLN A 188 -0.72 5.40 -7.19
C GLN A 188 0.66 5.17 -6.55
N ALA A 189 0.80 4.16 -5.69
CA ALA A 189 2.09 3.83 -5.10
C ALA A 189 3.12 3.46 -6.18
N ALA A 190 2.70 2.71 -7.21
CA ALA A 190 3.56 2.36 -8.34
C ALA A 190 3.94 3.60 -9.18
N GLU A 191 2.99 4.48 -9.49
CA GLU A 191 3.24 5.74 -10.20
C GLU A 191 4.21 6.65 -9.45
N PHE A 192 4.04 6.77 -8.13
CA PHE A 192 4.95 7.53 -7.27
C PHE A 192 6.40 7.02 -7.39
N VAL A 193 6.60 5.70 -7.32
CA VAL A 193 7.92 5.07 -7.46
C VAL A 193 8.51 5.33 -8.84
N ILE A 194 7.70 5.18 -9.89
CA ILE A 194 8.13 5.45 -11.28
C ILE A 194 8.56 6.91 -11.44
N GLN A 195 7.77 7.84 -10.91
CA GLN A 195 8.08 9.27 -11.02
C GLN A 195 9.37 9.61 -10.28
N LEU A 196 9.54 9.09 -9.06
CA LEU A 196 10.75 9.30 -8.29
C LEU A 196 12.00 8.70 -8.99
N ALA A 197 11.88 7.51 -9.58
CA ALA A 197 12.96 6.88 -10.35
C ALA A 197 13.34 7.70 -11.60
N LYS A 198 12.34 8.25 -12.32
CA LYS A 198 12.56 9.15 -13.46
C LYS A 198 13.28 10.43 -13.04
N GLU A 199 12.88 11.05 -11.95
CA GLU A 199 13.51 12.26 -11.41
C GLU A 199 14.96 12.01 -11.00
N SER A 200 15.23 10.91 -10.29
CA SER A 200 16.59 10.51 -9.89
C SER A 200 17.49 10.29 -11.11
N THR A 201 16.98 9.60 -12.13
CA THR A 201 17.70 9.35 -13.39
C THR A 201 17.94 10.65 -14.19
N GLY A 202 16.93 11.52 -14.26
CA GLY A 202 17.01 12.82 -14.92
C GLY A 202 18.01 13.76 -14.23
N ALA A 203 17.98 13.81 -12.90
CA ALA A 203 18.93 14.59 -12.09
C ALA A 203 20.37 14.09 -12.30
N LYS A 204 20.59 12.77 -12.33
CA LYS A 204 21.90 12.20 -12.63
C LYS A 204 22.39 12.60 -14.02
N LYS A 205 21.55 12.49 -15.06
CA LYS A 205 21.89 12.93 -16.42
C LYS A 205 22.20 14.43 -16.51
N ALA A 206 21.47 15.27 -15.79
CA ALA A 206 21.73 16.71 -15.76
C ALA A 206 23.06 17.03 -15.07
N LEU A 207 23.36 16.37 -13.95
CA LEU A 207 24.65 16.49 -13.26
C LEU A 207 25.81 16.01 -14.11
N ASP A 208 25.65 14.88 -14.81
CA ASP A 208 26.69 14.33 -15.70
C ASP A 208 26.95 15.28 -16.87
N LYS A 209 25.92 15.90 -17.46
CA LYS A 209 26.08 16.97 -18.45
C LYS A 209 26.79 18.20 -17.86
N MET A 210 26.41 18.67 -16.68
CA MET A 210 27.08 19.82 -16.04
C MET A 210 28.56 19.54 -15.73
N LYS A 211 28.92 18.30 -15.36
CA LYS A 211 30.31 17.91 -15.10
C LYS A 211 31.13 17.75 -16.38
N ASN A 212 30.53 17.26 -17.45
CA ASN A 212 31.22 17.00 -18.72
C ASN A 212 31.25 18.23 -19.65
N ASP A 213 30.20 19.06 -19.64
CA ASP A 213 30.10 20.28 -20.43
C ASP A 213 30.61 21.52 -19.65
N GLY A 214 30.77 21.41 -18.33
CA GLY A 214 31.31 22.45 -17.44
C GLY A 214 32.84 22.48 -17.33
N GLY A 215 33.54 21.66 -18.12
CA GLY A 215 34.98 21.81 -18.36
C GLY A 215 35.26 23.05 -19.21
N ALA A 216 34.98 24.24 -18.67
CA ALA A 216 35.57 25.46 -19.17
C ALA A 216 37.08 25.36 -18.94
N SER A 217 37.84 25.10 -20.00
CA SER A 217 39.26 25.43 -20.03
C SER A 217 39.39 26.93 -19.72
N ILE A 218 39.93 27.25 -18.55
CA ILE A 218 40.61 28.52 -18.30
C ILE A 218 42.10 28.26 -18.48
#